data_AF-A0A6I9NQF2-F1
#
_entry.id   AF-A0A6I9NQF2-F1
#
_cell.length_a   1.000
_cell.length_b   1.000
_cell.length_c   1.000
_cell.angle_alpha   90.00
_cell.angle_beta   90.00
_cell.angle_gamma   90.00
#
_symmetry.space_group_name_H-M   'P 1'
#
loop_
_entity.id
_entity.type
_entity.pdbx_description
1 polymer ?
#
loop_
_entity_poly.entity_id
_entity_poly.type
_entity_poly.pdbx_seq_one_letter_code
_entity_poly.pdbx_strand_id
1 'polypeptide(L)' 'MFASVPDFKEFYTECDINKEGLECLRLLNEIIADFDELLSKPKFSGVEKIKTIGSTYMAAAGLSGTPGHENNQVNKNQ' A
#
# COMPACT_ATOMS: atom_id res chain seq x y z
N MET A 1 4.73 1.35 7.48
CA MET A 1 4.24 2.70 7.14
C MET A 1 2.73 2.72 7.20
N PHE A 2 2.17 3.76 7.80
CA PHE A 2 0.74 4.10 7.74
C PHE A 2 0.63 5.51 7.18
N ALA A 3 -0.16 5.70 6.12
CA ALA A 3 -0.39 7.00 5.51
C ALA A 3 -1.89 7.17 5.28
N SER A 4 -2.47 8.27 5.76
CA SER A 4 -3.92 8.53 5.66
C SER A 4 -4.16 9.91 5.07
N VAL A 5 -5.17 10.04 4.21
CA VAL A 5 -5.68 11.35 3.80
C VAL A 5 -6.48 11.93 4.96
N PRO A 6 -6.02 13.03 5.60
CA PRO A 6 -6.74 13.65 6.71
C PRO A 6 -8.07 14.21 6.23
N ASP A 7 -9.05 14.22 7.13
CA ASP A 7 -10.38 14.84 6.94
C ASP A 7 -11.18 14.34 5.72
N PHE A 8 -10.73 13.26 5.06
CA PHE A 8 -11.40 12.71 3.87
C PHE A 8 -12.89 12.43 4.11
N LYS A 9 -13.24 11.94 5.31
CA LYS A 9 -14.62 11.66 5.70
C LYS A 9 -15.47 12.94 5.84
N GLU A 10 -14.87 14.08 6.20
CA GLU A 10 -15.59 15.35 6.31
C GLU A 10 -15.84 15.99 4.94
N PHE A 11 -14.92 15.79 4.00
CA PHE A 11 -15.08 16.24 2.61
C PHE A 11 -15.93 15.28 1.76
N TYR A 12 -16.09 14.03 2.20
CA TYR A 12 -16.96 13.05 1.57
C TYR A 12 -18.41 13.24 2.03
N THR A 13 -19.26 13.76 1.14
CA THR A 13 -20.71 13.86 1.36
C THR A 13 -21.46 13.09 0.28
N GLU A 14 -22.16 12.04 0.68
CA GLU A 14 -23.08 11.28 -0.18
C GLU A 14 -24.36 12.11 -0.37
N CYS A 15 -24.47 12.78 -1.51
CA CYS A 15 -25.68 13.50 -1.90
C CYS A 15 -25.85 13.43 -3.41
N ASP A 16 -27.09 13.38 -3.90
CA ASP A 16 -27.40 13.30 -5.34
C ASP A 16 -26.77 14.46 -6.14
N ILE A 17 -26.67 15.64 -5.52
CA ILE A 17 -26.05 16.84 -6.11
C ILE A 17 -24.54 16.62 -6.35
N ASN A 18 -23.88 15.83 -5.50
CA ASN A 18 -22.45 15.53 -5.54
C ASN A 18 -22.15 14.18 -6.20
N LYS A 19 -23.07 13.63 -6.99
CA LYS A 19 -22.97 12.28 -7.59
C LYS A 19 -22.63 11.22 -6.53
N GLU A 20 -23.27 11.29 -5.38
CA GLU A 20 -23.05 10.35 -4.26
C GLU A 20 -21.58 10.33 -3.76
N GLY A 21 -20.84 11.43 -3.93
CA GLY A 21 -19.43 11.51 -3.50
C GLY A 21 -18.46 10.72 -4.39
N LEU A 22 -18.90 10.28 -5.57
CA LEU A 22 -18.13 9.42 -6.47
C LEU A 22 -16.79 10.03 -6.91
N GLU A 23 -16.73 11.35 -7.12
CA GLU A 23 -15.48 12.01 -7.52
C GLU A 23 -14.41 11.97 -6.41
N CYS A 24 -14.83 12.06 -5.13
CA CYS A 24 -13.91 11.88 -3.99
C CYS A 24 -13.36 10.46 -3.93
N LEU A 25 -14.20 9.46 -4.22
CA LEU A 25 -13.76 8.06 -4.30
C LEU A 25 -12.83 7.80 -5.49
N ARG A 26 -13.08 8.43 -6.64
CA ARG A 26 -12.18 8.36 -7.80
C ARG A 26 -10.82 8.95 -7.48
N LEU A 27 -10.78 10.14 -6.88
CA LEU A 27 -9.53 10.76 -6.46
C LEU A 27 -8.79 9.88 -5.44
N LEU A 28 -9.49 9.30 -4.47
CA LEU A 28 -8.87 8.40 -3.50
C LEU A 28 -8.28 7.17 -4.21
N ASN A 29 -9.03 6.58 -5.15
CA ASN A 29 -8.55 5.44 -5.93
C ASN A 29 -7.38 5.79 -6.83
N GLU A 30 -7.32 7.00 -7.40
CA GLU A 30 -6.19 7.50 -8.17
C GLU A 30 -4.93 7.60 -7.29
N ILE A 31 -5.04 8.22 -6.11
CA ILE A 31 -3.93 8.29 -5.14
C ILE A 31 -3.44 6.87 -4.78
N ILE A 32 -4.36 5.94 -4.48
CA ILE A 32 -4.00 4.55 -4.15
C ILE A 32 -3.30 3.87 -5.33
N ALA A 33 -3.81 4.05 -6.56
CA ALA A 33 -3.24 3.46 -7.77
C ALA A 33 -1.82 3.99 -8.04
N ASP A 34 -1.57 5.27 -7.82
CA ASP A 34 -0.24 5.88 -7.95
C ASP A 34 0.77 5.24 -6.97
N PHE A 35 0.35 5.00 -5.73
CA PHE A 35 1.19 4.29 -4.75
C PHE A 35 1.41 2.82 -5.13
N ASP A 36 0.39 2.14 -5.65
CA ASP A 36 0.54 0.76 -6.14
C ASP A 36 1.49 0.69 -7.34
N GLU A 37 1.43 1.65 -8.26
CA GLU A 37 2.38 1.77 -9.37
C GLU A 37 3.80 2.05 -8.87
N LEU A 38 3.97 2.88 -7.84
CA LEU A 38 5.27 3.08 -7.21
C LEU A 38 5.85 1.77 -6.69
N LEU A 39 5.07 0.93 -5.99
CA LEU A 39 5.57 -0.35 -5.46
C LEU A 39 5.98 -1.34 -6.57
N SER A 40 5.45 -1.20 -7.79
CA SER A 40 5.88 -2.03 -8.94
C SER A 40 7.30 -1.74 -9.42
N LYS A 41 7.90 -0.61 -9.01
CA LYS A 41 9.23 -0.18 -9.47
C LYS A 41 10.33 -0.99 -8.75
N PRO A 42 11.39 -1.46 -9.43
CA PRO A 42 12.42 -2.32 -8.83
C PRO A 42 13.05 -1.78 -7.54
N LYS A 43 13.23 -0.46 -7.45
CA LYS A 43 13.76 0.23 -6.26
C LYS A 43 12.89 0.07 -5.00
N PHE A 44 11.62 -0.29 -5.15
CA PHE A 44 10.67 -0.47 -4.07
C PHE A 44 10.26 -1.95 -3.89
N SER A 45 10.94 -2.89 -4.55
CA SER A 45 10.64 -4.34 -4.47
C SER A 45 10.66 -4.94 -3.06
N GLY A 46 11.37 -4.32 -2.12
CA GLY A 46 11.40 -4.74 -0.71
C GLY A 46 10.25 -4.19 0.14
N VAL A 47 9.33 -3.42 -0.45
CA VAL A 47 8.16 -2.82 0.21
C VAL A 47 6.89 -3.47 -0.34
N GLU A 48 6.08 -4.01 0.56
CA GLU A 48 4.84 -4.70 0.25
C GLU A 48 3.64 -3.96 0.85
N LYS A 49 2.58 -3.80 0.06
CA LYS A 49 1.30 -3.31 0.52
C LYS A 49 0.65 -4.37 1.42
N ILE A 50 0.27 -3.98 2.63
CA ILE A 50 -0.51 -4.85 3.53
C ILE A 50 -1.98 -4.78 3.13
N LYS A 51 -2.55 -3.56 3.12
CA LYS A 51 -3.95 -3.29 2.76
C LYS A 51 -4.20 -1.78 2.68
N THR A 52 -5.38 -1.45 2.16
CA THR A 52 -6.00 -0.14 2.31
C THR A 52 -7.23 -0.28 3.20
N ILE A 53 -7.45 0.66 4.13
CA ILE A 53 -8.68 0.77 4.93
C ILE A 53 -9.15 2.22 4.91
N GLY A 54 -10.31 2.49 4.29
CA GLY A 54 -10.79 3.85 4.08
C GLY A 54 -9.76 4.69 3.30
N SER A 55 -9.42 5.87 3.82
CA SER A 55 -8.37 6.73 3.26
C SER A 55 -6.94 6.35 3.70
N THR A 56 -6.76 5.23 4.42
CA THR A 56 -5.46 4.81 4.97
C THR A 56 -4.81 3.72 4.13
N TYR A 57 -3.60 3.97 3.66
CA TYR A 57 -2.71 3.03 2.99
C TYR A 57 -1.70 2.45 3.98
N MET A 58 -1.53 1.13 3.98
CA MET A 58 -0.61 0.41 4.86
C MET A 58 0.40 -0.38 4.03
N ALA A 59 1.68 -0.19 4.33
CA ALA A 59 2.78 -0.94 3.71
C ALA A 59 3.85 -1.30 4.72
N ALA A 60 4.56 -2.40 4.49
CA ALA A 60 5.69 -2.83 5.30
C ALA A 60 6.86 -3.24 4.40
N ALA A 61 8.03 -3.35 4.99
CA ALA A 61 9.24 -3.81 4.31
C ALA A 61 9.94 -4.87 5.17
N GLY A 62 10.81 -5.66 4.56
CA GLY A 62 11.53 -6.74 5.25
C GLY A 62 10.67 -7.98 5.54
N LEU A 63 9.59 -8.16 4.79
CA LEU A 63 8.74 -9.37 4.86
C LEU A 63 9.30 -10.51 3.99
N SER A 64 9.90 -10.16 2.85
CA SER A 64 10.67 -11.09 2.02
C SER A 64 12.08 -11.25 2.59
N GLY A 65 12.42 -12.49 2.98
CA GLY A 65 13.80 -12.86 3.28
C GLY A 65 14.67 -12.57 2.07
N THR A 66 15.87 -12.02 2.28
CA THR A 66 16.84 -11.73 1.23
C THR A 66 16.87 -12.85 0.18
N PRO A 67 16.73 -12.57 -1.13
CA PRO A 67 16.91 -13.56 -2.20
C PRO A 67 18.40 -13.91 -2.35
N GLY A 68 18.96 -14.48 -1.29
CA GLY A 68 20.38 -14.75 -1.09
C GLY A 68 20.71 -15.53 0.20
N HIS A 69 19.72 -15.88 1.03
CA HIS A 69 19.88 -16.82 2.15
C HIS A 69 19.05 -18.09 1.93
N GLU A 70 19.15 -18.67 0.73
CA GLU A 70 18.84 -20.08 0.57
C GLU A 70 19.94 -20.91 1.26
N ASN A 71 19.61 -21.40 2.46
CA ASN A 71 20.04 -22.69 3.02
C ASN A 71 21.41 -23.23 2.56
N ASN A 72 22.50 -22.71 3.13
CA ASN A 72 23.72 -23.50 3.31
C ASN A 72 23.73 -24.06 4.75
N GLN A 73 22.86 -25.04 5.01
CA GLN A 73 23.16 -26.03 6.05
C GLN A 73 24.29 -26.94 5.52
N VAL A 74 25.51 -26.39 5.48
CA VAL A 74 26.69 -27.23 5.42
C VAL A 74 26.78 -27.89 6.78
N ASN A 75 26.38 -29.15 6.84
CA ASN A 75 26.74 -30.08 7.91
C ASN A 75 28.27 -30.11 8.04
N LYS A 76 28.83 -29.17 8.79
CA LYS A 76 30.07 -29.34 9.52
C LYS A 76 29.66 -29.78 10.91
N ASN A 77 29.84 -31.07 11.19
CA ASN A 77 30.44 -31.60 12.41
C ASN A 77 30.45 -33.13 12.32
N GLN A 78 31.66 -33.63 12.05
CA GLN A 78 32.31 -34.81 12.65
C GLN A 78 31.56 -36.14 12.68
#